data_AF-A0A5K4FB60-F1
#
_entry.id   AF-A0A5K4FB60-F1
#
_cell.length_a   1.000
_cell.length_b   1.000
_cell.length_c   1.000
_cell.angle_alpha   90.00
_cell.angle_beta   90.00
_cell.angle_gamma   90.00
#
_symmetry.space_group_name_H-M   'P 1'
#
loop_
_entity.id
_entity.type
_entity.pdbx_description
1 polymer ?
#
loop_
_entity_poly.entity_id
_entity_poly.type
_entity_poly.pdbx_seq_one_letter_code
_entity_poly.pdbx_strand_id
1 'polypeptide(L)'
;MVDVPYWVKKSISDEVYETKKFIKKTSAIKWKSINQYVKCIEKYWQFKNYLDIMKESESVINTIEDTYRITVPLASKLKECFNTQKLFYEKKIRYYTPNKCMQYRPLKHKDIDVLHNRIFHKHQEILLLNIDLFKHQFLIDIMKEMNSPSGNIDCSLENLDNPSFAVAGILEYSKFM
;
A
#
# COMPACT_ATOMS: atom_id res chain seq x y z
N MET A 1 6.28 -11.28 6.84
CA MET A 1 6.46 -9.83 7.10
C MET A 1 7.56 -9.32 6.19
N VAL A 2 7.25 -8.85 4.98
CA VAL A 2 8.22 -8.05 4.21
C VAL A 2 7.83 -6.59 4.38
N ASP A 3 8.59 -5.96 5.26
CA ASP A 3 8.33 -4.62 5.75
C ASP A 3 8.66 -3.60 4.66
N VAL A 4 7.69 -2.72 4.32
CA VAL A 4 7.93 -1.33 3.83
C VAL A 4 9.33 -0.88 4.27
N PRO A 5 10.22 -0.41 3.36
CA PRO A 5 11.63 -0.21 3.64
C PRO A 5 11.82 0.39 5.02
N TYR A 6 12.71 -0.18 5.84
CA TYR A 6 12.83 0.17 7.25
C TYR A 6 12.89 1.68 7.49
N TRP A 7 13.51 2.44 6.58
CA TRP A 7 13.55 3.92 6.64
C TRP A 7 12.19 4.59 6.40
N VAL A 8 11.36 4.09 5.48
CA VAL A 8 9.96 4.54 5.30
C VAL A 8 9.17 4.18 6.55
N LYS A 9 9.29 2.97 7.07
CA LYS A 9 8.58 2.50 8.28
C LYS A 9 8.99 3.24 9.55
N LYS A 10 10.29 3.42 9.75
CA LYS A 10 10.90 4.10 10.89
C LYS A 10 10.50 5.57 10.90
N SER A 11 10.56 6.26 9.76
CA SER A 11 10.07 7.64 9.70
C SER A 11 8.57 7.73 10.04
N ILE A 12 7.73 6.73 9.72
CA ILE A 12 6.32 6.68 10.18
C ILE A 12 6.28 6.58 11.71
N SER A 13 6.96 5.56 12.25
CA SER A 13 6.93 5.26 13.68
C SER A 13 7.45 6.43 14.50
N ASP A 14 8.58 7.01 14.12
CA ASP A 14 9.24 8.08 14.86
C ASP A 14 8.43 9.38 14.82
N GLU A 15 7.87 9.77 13.68
CA GLU A 15 7.08 11.01 13.58
C GLU A 15 5.68 10.90 14.19
N VAL A 16 5.01 9.75 13.97
CA VAL A 16 3.77 9.43 14.67
C VAL A 16 4.05 9.40 16.16
N TYR A 17 5.18 8.84 16.59
CA TYR A 17 5.63 8.82 17.98
C TYR A 17 5.89 10.23 18.54
N GLU A 18 6.55 11.13 17.80
CA GLU A 18 6.80 12.50 18.26
C GLU A 18 5.51 13.33 18.35
N THR A 19 4.62 13.21 17.37
CA THR A 19 3.29 13.84 17.44
C THR A 19 2.49 13.27 18.61
N LYS A 20 2.57 11.95 18.82
CA LYS A 20 2.04 11.23 19.98
C LYS A 20 2.64 11.79 21.28
N LYS A 21 3.96 12.00 21.36
CA LYS A 21 4.65 12.50 22.55
C LYS A 21 4.22 13.93 22.89
N PHE A 22 4.00 14.79 21.89
CA PHE A 22 3.48 16.14 22.09
C PHE A 22 2.05 16.12 22.65
N ILE A 23 1.20 15.27 22.08
CA ILE A 23 -0.20 15.11 22.50
C ILE A 23 -0.30 14.44 23.88
N LYS A 24 0.64 13.58 24.29
CA LYS A 24 0.65 12.93 25.61
C LYS A 24 0.53 13.90 26.80
N LYS A 25 0.79 15.20 26.60
CA LYS A 25 0.47 16.27 27.56
C LYS A 25 -1.04 16.54 27.75
N THR A 26 -1.92 15.82 27.04
CA THR A 26 -3.39 15.87 27.19
C THR A 26 -3.93 14.73 28.06
N SER A 27 -5.19 14.84 28.49
CA SER A 27 -5.83 13.82 29.33
C SER A 27 -5.85 12.42 28.69
N ALA A 28 -5.76 11.37 29.50
CA ALA A 28 -5.71 9.98 29.04
C ALA A 28 -6.88 9.59 28.10
N ILE A 29 -8.05 10.19 28.28
CA ILE A 29 -9.22 10.00 27.41
C ILE A 29 -8.98 10.58 26.01
N LYS A 30 -8.51 11.84 25.93
CA LYS A 30 -8.18 12.50 24.64
C LYS A 30 -7.10 11.69 23.91
N TRP A 31 -6.09 11.23 24.65
CA TRP A 31 -5.03 10.37 24.12
C TRP A 31 -5.56 9.09 23.47
N LYS A 32 -6.45 8.36 24.17
CA LYS A 32 -7.07 7.13 23.66
C LYS A 32 -7.82 7.38 22.35
N SER A 33 -8.62 8.46 22.30
CA SER A 33 -9.36 8.87 21.11
C SER A 33 -8.43 9.16 19.93
N ILE A 34 -7.36 9.92 20.17
CA ILE A 34 -6.36 10.26 19.14
C ILE A 34 -5.67 9.00 18.61
N ASN A 35 -5.27 8.08 19.48
CA ASN A 35 -4.63 6.84 19.05
C ASN A 35 -5.58 5.94 18.25
N GLN A 36 -6.87 5.90 18.60
CA GLN A 36 -7.89 5.19 17.82
C GLN A 36 -8.11 5.85 16.45
N TYR A 37 -8.16 7.18 16.39
CA TYR A 37 -8.25 7.94 15.15
C TYR A 37 -7.09 7.63 14.21
N VAL A 38 -5.85 7.76 14.71
CA VAL A 38 -4.62 7.53 13.94
C VAL A 38 -4.59 6.11 13.40
N LYS A 39 -4.80 5.10 14.26
CA LYS A 39 -4.82 3.70 13.83
C LYS A 39 -5.88 3.42 12.75
N CYS A 40 -7.05 4.04 12.87
CA CYS A 40 -8.11 3.89 11.88
C CYS A 40 -7.73 4.51 10.53
N ILE A 41 -7.22 5.75 10.54
CA ILE A 41 -6.81 6.46 9.32
C ILE A 41 -5.60 5.80 8.66
N GLU A 42 -4.62 5.33 9.44
CA GLU A 42 -3.48 4.55 8.93
C GLU A 42 -3.97 3.28 8.22
N LYS A 43 -4.91 2.54 8.83
CA LYS A 43 -5.47 1.33 8.21
C LYS A 43 -6.28 1.64 6.95
N TYR A 44 -7.07 2.72 6.97
CA TYR A 44 -7.79 3.18 5.79
C TYR A 44 -6.85 3.45 4.62
N TRP A 45 -5.85 4.31 4.82
CA TRP A 45 -4.92 4.68 3.76
C TRP A 45 -4.01 3.54 3.35
N GLN A 46 -3.60 2.67 4.28
CA GLN A 46 -2.87 1.45 3.96
C GLN A 46 -3.65 0.58 2.96
N PHE A 47 -4.91 0.25 3.26
CA PHE A 47 -5.71 -0.61 2.38
C PHE A 47 -6.10 0.09 1.08
N LYS A 48 -6.37 1.40 1.14
CA LYS A 48 -6.64 2.20 -0.06
C LYS A 48 -5.43 2.24 -0.99
N ASN A 49 -4.24 2.46 -0.47
CA ASN A 49 -3.02 2.40 -1.26
C ASN A 49 -2.82 1.03 -1.91
N TYR A 50 -3.00 -0.06 -1.17
CA TYR A 50 -2.86 -1.38 -1.78
C TYR A 50 -3.87 -1.59 -2.90
N LEU A 51 -5.11 -1.14 -2.72
CA LEU A 51 -6.11 -1.18 -3.78
C LEU A 51 -5.70 -0.35 -5.00
N ASP A 52 -5.22 0.88 -4.77
CA ASP A 52 -4.80 1.79 -5.83
C ASP A 52 -3.57 1.25 -6.55
N ILE A 53 -2.60 0.65 -5.84
CA ILE A 53 -1.45 -0.04 -6.43
C ILE A 53 -1.91 -1.11 -7.42
N MET A 54 -2.84 -1.98 -7.01
CA MET A 54 -3.32 -3.05 -7.90
C MET A 54 -4.00 -2.51 -9.17
N LYS A 55 -4.78 -1.43 -9.05
CA LYS A 55 -5.47 -0.81 -10.19
C LYS A 55 -4.49 -0.16 -11.16
N GLU A 56 -3.54 0.60 -10.62
CA GLU A 56 -2.52 1.26 -11.43
C GLU A 56 -1.56 0.23 -12.05
N SER A 57 -1.17 -0.81 -11.33
CA SER A 57 -0.39 -1.92 -11.87
C SER A 57 -1.11 -2.64 -13.01
N GLU A 58 -2.41 -2.92 -12.88
CA GLU A 58 -3.20 -3.48 -13.98
C GLU A 58 -3.23 -2.55 -15.20
N SER A 59 -3.40 -1.25 -14.98
CA SER A 59 -3.34 -0.23 -16.03
C SER A 59 -1.98 -0.20 -16.74
N VAL A 60 -0.88 -0.32 -15.98
CA VAL A 60 0.49 -0.43 -16.50
C VAL A 60 0.64 -1.68 -17.38
N ILE A 61 0.13 -2.83 -16.93
CA ILE A 61 0.15 -4.06 -17.73
C ILE A 61 -0.56 -3.85 -19.06
N ASN A 62 -1.81 -3.37 -19.01
CA ASN A 62 -2.62 -3.13 -20.22
C ASN A 62 -1.90 -2.17 -21.18
N THR A 63 -1.37 -1.06 -20.65
CA THR A 63 -0.66 -0.06 -21.44
C THR A 63 0.55 -0.66 -22.14
N ILE A 64 1.33 -1.50 -21.46
CA ILE A 64 2.52 -2.15 -22.04
C ILE A 64 2.11 -3.18 -23.10
N GLU A 65 1.14 -4.04 -22.80
CA GLU A 65 0.60 -5.02 -23.77
C GLU A 65 0.08 -4.34 -25.04
N ASP A 66 -0.68 -3.25 -24.90
CA ASP A 66 -1.22 -2.48 -26.03
C ASP A 66 -0.10 -1.77 -26.82
N THR A 67 0.86 -1.15 -26.12
CA THR A 67 1.97 -0.40 -26.73
C THR A 67 2.85 -1.31 -27.58
N TYR A 68 3.17 -2.50 -27.07
CA TYR A 68 4.06 -3.45 -27.75
C TYR A 68 3.30 -4.51 -28.55
N ARG A 69 1.96 -4.52 -28.51
CA ARG A 69 1.09 -5.53 -29.14
C ARG A 69 1.49 -6.95 -28.76
N ILE A 70 1.78 -7.14 -27.48
CA ILE A 70 2.16 -8.42 -26.89
C ILE A 70 1.06 -8.88 -25.94
N THR A 71 0.96 -10.18 -25.77
CA THR A 71 0.19 -10.78 -24.68
C THR A 71 1.01 -11.90 -24.11
N VAL A 72 1.38 -11.78 -22.84
CA VAL A 72 2.23 -12.79 -22.17
C VAL A 72 1.45 -13.52 -21.08
N PRO A 73 1.64 -14.84 -20.90
CA PRO A 73 1.00 -15.61 -19.83
C PRO A 73 1.17 -14.98 -18.44
N LEU A 74 2.33 -14.40 -18.15
CA LEU A 74 2.59 -13.68 -16.90
C LEU A 74 1.60 -12.54 -16.64
N ALA A 75 1.31 -11.73 -17.66
CA ALA A 75 0.40 -10.59 -17.56
C ALA A 75 -1.01 -11.03 -17.16
N SER A 76 -1.52 -12.09 -17.80
CA SER A 76 -2.84 -12.66 -17.49
C SER A 76 -2.92 -13.15 -16.04
N LYS A 77 -1.90 -13.88 -15.58
CA LYS A 77 -1.82 -14.35 -14.19
C LYS A 77 -1.75 -13.21 -13.19
N LEU A 78 -0.96 -12.16 -13.47
CA LEU A 78 -0.88 -10.98 -12.61
C LEU A 78 -2.23 -10.26 -12.49
N LYS A 79 -2.95 -10.07 -13.60
CA LYS A 79 -4.30 -9.46 -13.57
C LYS A 79 -5.28 -10.27 -12.73
N GLU A 80 -5.25 -11.60 -12.83
CA GLU A 80 -6.07 -12.48 -11.98
C GLU A 80 -5.73 -12.34 -10.49
N CYS A 81 -4.43 -12.35 -10.17
CA CYS A 81 -3.88 -12.11 -8.83
C CYS A 81 -4.34 -10.74 -8.29
N PHE A 82 -4.31 -9.68 -9.12
CA PHE A 82 -4.77 -8.34 -8.76
C PHE A 82 -6.28 -8.30 -8.51
N ASN A 83 -7.09 -8.95 -9.36
CA ASN A 83 -8.54 -9.02 -9.17
C ASN A 83 -8.92 -9.61 -7.81
N THR A 84 -8.28 -10.71 -7.43
CA THR A 84 -8.47 -11.35 -6.13
C THR A 84 -8.10 -10.41 -4.97
N GLN A 85 -6.97 -9.70 -5.08
CA GLN A 85 -6.51 -8.78 -4.04
C GLN A 85 -7.34 -7.49 -3.95
N LYS A 86 -7.78 -6.94 -5.08
CA LYS A 86 -8.69 -5.78 -5.12
C LYS A 86 -9.95 -6.07 -4.32
N LEU A 87 -10.61 -7.21 -4.56
CA LEU A 87 -11.81 -7.62 -3.82
C LEU A 87 -11.56 -7.74 -2.31
N PHE A 88 -10.38 -8.23 -1.90
CA PHE A 88 -10.00 -8.29 -0.49
C PHE A 88 -9.85 -6.89 0.11
N TYR A 89 -9.10 -5.99 -0.52
CA TYR A 89 -8.86 -4.65 0.01
C TYR A 89 -10.12 -3.78 -0.02
N GLU A 90 -10.98 -3.92 -1.03
CA GLU A 90 -12.28 -3.27 -1.07
C GLU A 90 -13.16 -3.66 0.12
N LYS A 91 -13.15 -4.94 0.51
CA LYS A 91 -13.84 -5.40 1.73
C LYS A 91 -13.20 -4.78 2.98
N LYS A 92 -11.88 -4.76 3.08
CA LYS A 92 -11.16 -4.19 4.24
C LYS A 92 -11.42 -2.70 4.43
N ILE A 93 -11.43 -1.90 3.36
CA ILE A 93 -11.69 -0.45 3.40
C ILE A 93 -13.06 -0.14 4.03
N ARG A 94 -14.09 -0.98 3.82
CA ARG A 94 -15.43 -0.80 4.42
C ARG A 94 -15.44 -0.85 5.95
N TYR A 95 -14.45 -1.49 6.56
CA TYR A 95 -14.31 -1.51 8.02
C TYR A 95 -13.68 -0.23 8.58
N TYR A 96 -12.89 0.49 7.79
CA TYR A 96 -12.11 1.67 8.20
C TYR A 96 -12.48 2.92 7.39
N THR A 97 -13.75 3.15 7.09
CA THR A 97 -14.15 4.31 6.28
C THR A 97 -13.74 5.63 6.95
N PRO A 98 -13.48 6.71 6.19
CA PRO A 98 -13.15 8.02 6.77
C PRO A 98 -14.18 8.46 7.81
N ASN A 99 -15.47 8.23 7.55
CA ASN A 99 -16.56 8.55 8.48
C ASN A 99 -16.45 7.76 9.80
N LYS A 100 -16.15 6.45 9.75
CA LYS A 100 -15.91 5.65 10.96
C LYS A 100 -14.69 6.18 11.72
N CYS A 101 -13.61 6.51 11.02
CA CYS A 101 -12.42 7.05 11.67
C CYS A 101 -12.70 8.41 12.33
N MET A 102 -13.47 9.29 11.69
CA MET A 102 -13.84 10.60 12.23
C MET A 102 -14.63 10.52 13.55
N GLN A 103 -15.31 9.41 13.86
CA GLN A 103 -15.95 9.20 15.17
C GLN A 103 -14.95 9.20 16.34
N TYR A 104 -13.69 8.87 16.09
CA TYR A 104 -12.61 8.92 17.08
C TYR A 104 -11.88 10.26 17.11
N ARG A 105 -12.21 11.19 16.20
CA ARG A 105 -11.52 12.47 16.10
C ARG A 105 -11.92 13.38 17.27
N PRO A 106 -10.99 13.82 18.13
CA PRO A 106 -11.26 14.86 19.12
C PRO A 106 -11.66 16.17 18.45
N LEU A 107 -12.48 16.96 19.15
CA LEU A 107 -12.90 18.30 18.71
C LEU A 107 -11.70 19.14 18.24
N LYS A 108 -11.90 19.84 17.11
CA LYS A 108 -10.93 20.65 16.32
C LYS A 108 -9.57 20.87 17.01
N HIS A 109 -8.62 20.02 16.66
CA HIS A 109 -7.23 20.13 17.09
C HIS A 109 -6.36 20.29 15.85
N LYS A 110 -5.71 21.45 15.69
CA LYS A 110 -4.86 21.76 14.52
C LYS A 110 -3.82 20.66 14.26
N ASP A 111 -3.25 20.10 15.32
CA ASP A 111 -2.24 19.02 15.21
C ASP A 111 -2.80 17.73 14.61
N ILE A 112 -4.10 17.47 14.74
CA ILE A 112 -4.74 16.28 14.16
C ILE A 112 -4.95 16.44 12.66
N ASP A 113 -5.27 17.65 12.19
CA ASP A 113 -5.32 17.95 10.76
C ASP A 113 -3.94 17.83 10.12
N VAL A 114 -2.90 18.35 10.79
CA VAL A 114 -1.51 18.20 10.35
C VAL A 114 -1.13 16.73 10.28
N LEU A 115 -1.45 15.93 11.30
CA LEU A 115 -1.17 14.50 11.32
C LEU A 115 -1.94 13.75 10.22
N HIS A 116 -3.21 14.07 10.00
CA HIS A 116 -4.00 13.48 8.93
C HIS A 116 -3.37 13.73 7.56
N ASN A 117 -3.06 14.98 7.25
CA ASN A 117 -2.47 15.37 5.96
C ASN A 117 -1.12 14.69 5.75
N ARG A 118 -0.31 14.58 6.79
CA ARG A 118 0.98 13.86 6.73
C ARG A 118 0.81 12.38 6.42
N ILE A 119 -0.12 11.70 7.11
CA ILE A 119 -0.42 10.29 6.83
C ILE A 119 -0.85 10.14 5.37
N PHE A 120 -1.75 11.01 4.89
CA PHE A 120 -2.21 11.00 3.50
C PHE A 120 -1.05 11.19 2.49
N HIS A 121 -0.27 12.26 2.61
CA HIS A 121 0.83 12.55 1.67
C HIS A 121 1.85 11.42 1.63
N LYS A 122 2.17 10.83 2.77
CA LYS A 122 3.09 9.71 2.84
C LYS A 122 2.56 8.46 2.14
N HIS A 123 1.26 8.20 2.28
CA HIS A 123 0.62 7.13 1.54
C HIS A 123 0.65 7.42 0.03
N GLN A 124 0.51 8.66 -0.41
CA GLN A 124 0.70 9.02 -1.83
C GLN A 124 2.14 8.76 -2.31
N GLU A 125 3.16 9.11 -1.52
CA GLU A 125 4.56 8.83 -1.86
C GLU A 125 4.83 7.32 -2.00
N ILE A 126 4.32 6.51 -1.07
CA ILE A 126 4.42 5.05 -1.13
C ILE A 126 3.75 4.51 -2.40
N LEU A 127 2.57 5.02 -2.75
CA LEU A 127 1.85 4.60 -3.96
C LEU A 127 2.70 4.86 -5.21
N LEU A 128 3.20 6.08 -5.38
CA LEU A 128 4.01 6.47 -6.54
C LEU A 128 5.26 5.61 -6.69
N LEU A 129 6.03 5.44 -5.60
CA LEU A 129 7.23 4.62 -5.60
C LEU A 129 6.94 3.16 -5.97
N ASN A 130 5.84 2.58 -5.48
CA ASN A 130 5.49 1.19 -5.81
C ASN A 130 5.09 1.02 -7.28
N ILE A 131 4.41 2.01 -7.87
CA ILE A 131 4.01 1.95 -9.27
C ILE A 131 5.19 2.08 -10.22
N ASP A 132 6.11 3.01 -9.94
CA ASP A 132 7.33 3.14 -10.75
C ASP A 132 8.17 1.85 -10.71
N LEU A 133 8.36 1.29 -9.51
CA LEU A 133 9.07 0.02 -9.34
C LEU A 133 8.36 -1.13 -10.07
N PHE A 134 7.03 -1.23 -9.94
CA PHE A 134 6.25 -2.24 -10.65
C PHE A 134 6.45 -2.16 -12.16
N LYS A 135 6.31 -0.95 -12.72
CA LYS A 135 6.45 -0.71 -14.16
C LYS A 135 7.81 -1.16 -14.66
N HIS A 136 8.88 -0.78 -13.97
CA HIS A 136 10.23 -1.21 -14.34
C HIS A 136 10.42 -2.72 -14.26
N GLN A 137 9.95 -3.35 -13.19
CA GLN A 137 10.07 -4.79 -12.99
C GLN A 137 9.29 -5.57 -14.05
N PHE A 138 8.05 -5.17 -14.32
CA PHE A 138 7.20 -5.84 -15.29
C PHE A 138 7.77 -5.77 -16.72
N LEU A 139 8.38 -4.64 -17.10
CA LEU A 139 9.11 -4.54 -18.37
C LEU A 139 10.28 -5.54 -18.45
N ILE A 140 11.07 -5.65 -17.37
CA ILE A 140 12.19 -6.61 -17.31
C ILE A 140 11.69 -8.05 -17.43
N ASP A 141 10.61 -8.39 -16.74
CA ASP A 141 10.08 -9.75 -16.73
C ASP A 141 9.44 -10.14 -18.05
N ILE A 142 8.73 -9.21 -18.72
CA ILE A 142 8.29 -9.40 -20.11
C ILE A 142 9.50 -9.65 -21.02
N MET A 143 10.54 -8.84 -20.93
CA MET A 143 11.74 -9.02 -21.76
C MET A 143 12.39 -10.39 -21.53
N LYS A 144 12.42 -10.88 -20.28
CA LYS A 144 12.91 -12.23 -19.98
C LYS A 144 12.01 -13.31 -20.57
N GLU A 145 10.70 -13.21 -20.39
CA GLU A 145 9.74 -14.20 -20.88
C GLU A 145 9.75 -14.29 -22.42
N MET A 146 9.91 -13.16 -23.11
CA MET A 146 10.09 -13.10 -24.56
C MET A 146 11.39 -13.78 -25.03
N ASN A 147 12.44 -13.82 -24.20
CA ASN A 147 13.72 -14.47 -24.51
C ASN A 147 13.81 -15.92 -23.97
N SER A 148 13.03 -16.27 -22.96
CA SER A 148 13.00 -17.58 -22.29
C SER A 148 11.69 -17.72 -21.50
N PRO A 149 10.72 -18.54 -21.95
CA PRO A 149 9.46 -18.71 -21.23
C PRO A 149 9.73 -19.30 -19.82
N SER A 150 9.40 -18.56 -18.77
CA SER A 150 9.68 -18.99 -17.39
C SER A 150 8.44 -18.98 -16.49
N GLY A 151 8.22 -20.08 -15.76
CA GLY A 151 7.77 -20.12 -14.36
C GLY A 151 6.29 -19.84 -14.01
N ASN A 152 5.74 -20.63 -13.08
CA ASN A 152 4.44 -20.40 -12.46
C ASN A 152 4.53 -19.41 -11.28
N ILE A 153 3.53 -18.53 -11.16
CA ILE A 153 3.32 -17.66 -9.99
C ILE A 153 2.18 -18.24 -9.16
N ASP A 154 2.37 -18.33 -7.84
CA ASP A 154 1.32 -18.69 -6.88
C ASP A 154 0.58 -17.43 -6.39
N CYS A 155 -0.76 -17.46 -6.49
CA CYS A 155 -1.67 -16.39 -6.09
C CYS A 155 -2.35 -16.65 -4.73
N SER A 156 -1.91 -17.66 -3.95
CA SER A 156 -2.54 -18.06 -2.70
C SER A 156 -2.69 -16.91 -1.67
N LEU A 157 -3.90 -16.81 -1.12
CA LEU A 157 -4.34 -15.78 -0.16
C LEU A 157 -3.75 -15.96 1.25
N GLU A 158 -3.09 -17.09 1.52
CA GLU A 158 -2.71 -17.53 2.87
C GLU A 158 -1.66 -16.65 3.55
N ASN A 159 -1.15 -15.63 2.87
CA ASN A 159 -0.23 -14.69 3.46
C ASN A 159 -0.73 -13.24 3.45
N LEU A 160 -2.00 -12.89 3.22
CA LEU A 160 -2.49 -11.50 3.03
C LEU A 160 -2.17 -10.41 4.08
N ASP A 161 -1.62 -10.72 5.26
CA ASP A 161 -0.90 -9.73 6.09
C ASP A 161 0.51 -9.39 5.53
N ASN A 162 0.85 -10.00 4.40
CA ASN A 162 2.07 -10.06 3.62
C ASN A 162 1.56 -10.04 2.14
N PRO A 163 1.43 -8.85 1.51
CA PRO A 163 0.85 -8.76 0.17
C PRO A 163 1.57 -9.74 -0.78
N SER A 164 0.79 -10.44 -1.62
CA SER A 164 1.25 -11.54 -2.50
C SER A 164 2.60 -11.28 -3.16
N PHE A 165 3.33 -12.32 -3.59
CA PHE A 165 4.61 -12.19 -4.31
C PHE A 165 4.60 -11.14 -5.44
N ALA A 166 3.45 -10.86 -6.06
CA ALA A 166 3.32 -9.79 -7.04
C ALA A 166 3.58 -8.39 -6.47
N VAL A 167 3.36 -8.15 -5.16
CA VAL A 167 3.66 -6.90 -4.45
C VAL A 167 4.74 -7.06 -3.39
N ALA A 168 4.85 -8.20 -2.70
CA ALA A 168 6.01 -8.51 -1.87
C ALA A 168 7.29 -8.59 -2.70
N GLY A 169 7.26 -9.15 -3.91
CA GLY A 169 8.42 -9.16 -4.81
C GLY A 169 8.87 -7.76 -5.23
N ILE A 170 7.92 -6.82 -5.39
CA ILE A 170 8.20 -5.40 -5.63
C ILE A 170 8.83 -4.74 -4.39
N LEU A 171 8.40 -5.13 -3.18
CA LEU A 171 8.88 -4.54 -1.92
C LEU A 171 10.15 -5.19 -1.36
N GLU A 172 10.45 -6.45 -1.68
CA GLU A 172 11.60 -7.18 -1.15
C GLU A 172 12.94 -6.69 -1.74
N TYR A 173 12.91 -6.03 -2.91
CA TYR A 173 14.10 -5.54 -3.60
C TYR A 173 14.66 -4.21 -3.10
N SER A 174 13.98 -3.48 -2.21
CA SER A 174 14.57 -2.32 -1.55
C SER A 174 15.69 -2.68 -0.56
N LYS A 175 16.07 -3.96 -0.45
CA LYS A 175 17.25 -4.43 0.30
C LYS A 175 18.51 -4.53 -0.56
N PHE A 176 18.41 -4.39 -1.87
CA PHE A 176 19.55 -4.46 -2.79
C PHE A 176 19.97 -3.10 -3.37
N MET A 177 19.45 -2.00 -2.81
CA MET A 177 20.01 -0.64 -2.95
C MET A 177 20.40 -0.13 -1.58
#